data_AF-A0A950H205-F1
#
_entry.id   AF-A0A950H205-F1
#
_cell.length_a   1.000
_cell.length_b   1.000
_cell.length_c   1.000
_cell.angle_alpha   90.00
_cell.angle_beta   90.00
_cell.angle_gamma   90.00
#
_symmetry.space_group_name_H-M   'P 1'
#
loop_
_entity.id
_entity.type
_entity.pdbx_description
1 polymer ?
#
loop_
_entity_poly.entity_id
_entity_poly.type
_entity_poly.pdbx_seq_one_letter_code
_entity_poly.pdbx_strand_id
1 'polypeptide(L)'
;MGEGSKFGRREFLGGAMGVAAAAVGLDASSAGADARHRRYRALAPDGSAPSGALGLGPGGKLLKPDSLPHPHLPPGTDSLPQIDHVVVLMMENHSFDDHFGKLGRGDGLRVNGDGQPLDYNPAPKPEGGFILSFPMPNTATPLDSQIGQSWDTSHLCWDHGSNQGFARTCGPASMGHFTLEQLPFYYSLARR
;
A
#
# COMPACT_ATOMS: atom_id res chain seq x y z
N MET A 1 29.00 6.99 -42.12
CA MET A 1 27.84 6.12 -41.85
C MET A 1 28.32 4.97 -41.01
N GLY A 2 28.18 5.06 -39.69
CA GLY A 2 28.52 4.00 -38.76
C GLY A 2 27.24 3.51 -38.11
N GLU A 3 26.79 2.31 -38.45
CA GLU A 3 25.68 1.63 -37.78
C GLU A 3 26.13 1.21 -36.38
N GLY A 4 25.50 1.80 -35.36
CA GLY A 4 25.62 1.35 -33.99
C GLY A 4 24.96 -0.02 -33.83
N SER A 5 25.73 -0.98 -33.32
CA SER A 5 25.30 -2.33 -32.98
C SER A 5 24.03 -2.29 -32.12
N LYS A 6 22.93 -2.82 -32.65
CA LYS A 6 21.68 -3.01 -31.90
C LYS A 6 21.86 -4.24 -31.01
N PHE A 7 21.87 -4.04 -29.70
CA PHE A 7 21.88 -5.14 -28.72
C PHE A 7 20.69 -6.09 -28.97
N GLY A 8 21.00 -7.38 -29.18
CA GLY A 8 20.02 -8.41 -29.50
C GLY A 8 19.20 -8.82 -28.28
N ARG A 9 17.89 -8.99 -28.48
CA ARG A 9 16.86 -9.36 -27.47
C ARG A 9 17.03 -10.75 -26.81
N ARG A 10 18.21 -11.37 -26.88
CA ARG A 10 18.44 -12.77 -26.44
C ARG A 10 19.54 -12.97 -25.39
N GLU A 11 20.17 -11.91 -24.89
CA GLU A 11 21.30 -12.01 -23.94
C GLU A 11 21.04 -11.36 -22.57
N PHE A 12 19.83 -11.46 -22.03
CA PHE A 12 19.57 -11.07 -20.64
C PHE A 12 18.79 -12.16 -19.89
N LEU A 13 19.37 -13.35 -19.82
CA LEU A 13 18.94 -14.41 -18.91
C LEU A 13 20.15 -14.95 -18.17
N GLY A 14 20.38 -14.42 -16.98
CA GLY A 14 21.48 -14.82 -16.12
C GLY A 14 21.33 -14.28 -14.70
N GLY A 15 20.40 -14.86 -13.93
CA GLY A 15 20.50 -14.88 -12.47
C GLY A 15 19.62 -13.92 -11.69
N ALA A 16 18.45 -14.40 -11.27
CA ALA A 16 17.87 -14.13 -9.95
C ALA A 16 16.75 -15.14 -9.68
N MET A 17 17.13 -16.35 -9.23
CA MET A 17 16.19 -17.23 -8.53
C MET A 17 16.06 -16.72 -7.09
N GLY A 18 14.85 -16.34 -6.71
CA GLY A 18 14.49 -15.96 -5.36
C GLY A 18 12.97 -16.00 -5.21
N VAL A 19 12.39 -17.19 -5.17
CA VAL A 19 10.98 -17.38 -4.82
C VAL A 19 10.88 -17.42 -3.30
N ALA A 20 10.29 -16.40 -2.70
CA ALA A 20 9.76 -16.46 -1.34
C ALA A 20 8.23 -16.39 -1.44
N ALA A 21 7.59 -17.56 -1.55
CA ALA A 21 6.15 -17.69 -1.43
C ALA A 21 5.79 -17.71 0.06
N ALA A 22 5.28 -16.61 0.59
CA ALA A 22 4.64 -16.58 1.90
C ALA A 22 3.11 -16.64 1.68
N ALA A 23 2.58 -17.84 1.49
CA ALA A 23 1.14 -18.07 1.54
C ALA A 23 0.72 -18.20 3.01
N VAL A 24 0.30 -17.10 3.63
CA VAL A 24 -0.42 -17.14 4.91
C VAL A 24 -1.91 -17.21 4.59
N GLY A 25 -2.44 -18.44 4.52
CA GLY A 25 -3.88 -18.69 4.53
C GLY A 25 -4.44 -18.39 5.91
N LEU A 26 -5.26 -17.36 6.04
CA LEU A 26 -6.05 -17.10 7.25
C LEU A 26 -7.46 -17.66 7.04
N ASP A 27 -7.68 -18.89 7.49
CA ASP A 27 -9.02 -19.41 7.77
C ASP A 27 -9.59 -18.67 8.98
N ALA A 28 -10.42 -17.67 8.73
CA ALA A 28 -11.17 -16.98 9.78
C ALA A 28 -12.47 -17.75 10.07
N SER A 29 -12.41 -18.73 10.98
CA SER A 29 -13.61 -19.25 11.63
C SER A 29 -14.16 -18.17 12.58
N SER A 30 -15.22 -17.48 12.14
CA SER A 30 -15.87 -16.44 12.93
C SER A 30 -16.94 -17.03 13.86
N ALA A 31 -16.60 -17.24 15.13
CA ALA A 31 -17.60 -17.27 16.19
C ALA A 31 -17.71 -15.86 16.80
N GLY A 32 -18.83 -15.20 16.53
CA GLY A 32 -19.29 -13.97 17.21
C GLY A 32 -18.59 -12.67 16.81
N ALA A 33 -19.23 -11.84 15.96
CA ALA A 33 -18.81 -10.45 15.76
C ALA A 33 -20.03 -9.52 15.80
N ASP A 34 -20.04 -8.64 16.80
CA ASP A 34 -20.90 -7.47 16.94
C ASP A 34 -20.71 -6.51 15.75
N ALA A 35 -21.78 -5.85 15.33
CA ALA A 35 -21.93 -5.14 14.06
C ALA A 35 -21.07 -3.86 13.90
N ARG A 36 -20.22 -3.54 14.89
CA ARG A 36 -19.42 -2.29 14.93
C ARG A 36 -17.98 -2.46 14.46
N HIS A 37 -17.52 -3.68 14.21
CA HIS A 37 -16.19 -3.95 13.65
C HIS A 37 -16.33 -4.59 12.27
N ARG A 38 -16.44 -3.76 11.22
CA ARG A 38 -16.17 -4.23 9.85
C ARG A 38 -14.68 -4.57 9.77
N ARG A 39 -14.34 -5.80 10.14
CA ARG A 39 -13.03 -6.39 9.86
C ARG A 39 -12.80 -6.27 8.36
N TYR A 40 -11.61 -5.83 7.96
CA TYR A 40 -11.17 -5.88 6.57
C TYR A 40 -11.36 -7.30 6.04
N ARG A 41 -12.44 -7.52 5.31
CA ARG A 41 -12.71 -8.81 4.67
C ARG A 41 -12.05 -8.75 3.31
N ALA A 42 -10.98 -9.49 3.11
CA ALA A 42 -10.25 -9.51 1.84
C ALA A 42 -11.12 -9.91 0.62
N LEU A 43 -12.24 -10.61 0.87
CA LEU A 43 -13.15 -11.16 -0.15
C LEU A 43 -14.59 -11.15 0.38
N ALA A 44 -15.56 -10.63 -0.37
CA ALA A 44 -16.97 -10.84 -0.08
C ALA A 44 -17.32 -12.36 -0.10
N PRO A 45 -18.44 -12.80 0.51
CA PRO A 45 -18.84 -14.23 0.53
C PRO A 45 -18.93 -14.88 -0.86
N ASP A 46 -19.16 -14.09 -1.90
CA ASP A 46 -19.26 -14.51 -3.29
C ASP A 46 -17.91 -14.50 -4.04
N GLY A 47 -16.82 -14.12 -3.37
CA GLY A 47 -15.48 -14.03 -3.93
C GLY A 47 -15.20 -12.73 -4.71
N SER A 48 -16.07 -11.74 -4.60
CA SER A 48 -15.84 -10.40 -5.16
C SER A 48 -14.91 -9.57 -4.26
N ALA A 49 -14.19 -8.62 -4.86
CA ALA A 49 -13.33 -7.70 -4.11
C ALA A 49 -14.19 -6.74 -3.27
N PRO A 50 -13.76 -6.40 -2.04
CA PRO A 50 -14.45 -5.43 -1.19
C PRO A 50 -14.33 -3.99 -1.73
N SER A 51 -13.26 -3.70 -2.48
CA SER A 51 -13.18 -2.52 -3.32
C SER A 51 -13.97 -2.80 -4.60
N GLY A 52 -14.74 -1.85 -5.13
CA GLY A 52 -15.54 -2.03 -6.36
C GLY A 52 -14.73 -2.32 -7.64
N ALA A 53 -13.47 -2.75 -7.52
CA ALA A 53 -12.65 -3.27 -8.60
C ALA A 53 -13.14 -4.67 -8.99
N LEU A 54 -13.51 -4.84 -10.26
CA LEU A 54 -13.77 -6.17 -10.83
C LEU A 54 -12.48 -6.99 -10.74
N GLY A 55 -12.57 -8.20 -10.18
CA GLY A 55 -11.44 -9.12 -10.13
C GLY A 55 -11.02 -9.54 -11.54
N LEU A 56 -9.72 -9.83 -11.71
CA LEU A 56 -9.13 -10.18 -13.02
C LEU A 56 -9.50 -11.61 -13.50
N GLY A 57 -10.25 -12.36 -12.71
CA GLY A 57 -10.69 -13.72 -13.03
C GLY A 57 -12.01 -13.76 -13.83
N PRO A 58 -12.39 -14.96 -14.33
CA PRO A 58 -13.62 -15.14 -15.08
C PRO A 58 -14.86 -14.66 -14.31
N GLY A 59 -15.70 -13.85 -14.97
CA GLY A 59 -16.89 -13.27 -14.36
C GLY A 59 -16.61 -12.23 -13.28
N GLY A 60 -15.41 -11.62 -13.26
CA GLY A 60 -15.04 -10.56 -12.31
C GLY A 60 -14.59 -11.10 -10.93
N LYS A 61 -14.35 -12.40 -10.82
CA LYS A 61 -13.89 -13.02 -9.57
C LYS A 61 -12.44 -12.70 -9.29
N LEU A 62 -12.06 -12.65 -8.02
CA LEU A 62 -10.65 -12.53 -7.65
C LEU A 62 -9.87 -13.80 -8.00
N LEU A 63 -8.66 -13.57 -8.49
CA LEU A 63 -7.68 -14.60 -8.77
C LEU A 63 -7.21 -15.23 -7.44
N LYS A 64 -7.07 -16.56 -7.43
CA LYS A 64 -6.53 -17.27 -6.27
C LYS A 64 -5.00 -17.15 -6.23
N PRO A 65 -4.36 -17.36 -5.07
CA PRO A 65 -2.93 -17.60 -5.02
C PRO A 65 -2.51 -18.63 -6.08
N ASP A 66 -1.35 -18.40 -6.70
CA ASP A 66 -0.76 -19.22 -7.78
C ASP A 66 -1.49 -19.24 -9.13
N SER A 67 -2.59 -18.48 -9.29
CA SER A 67 -3.22 -18.34 -10.60
C SER A 67 -2.45 -17.38 -11.52
N LEU A 68 -2.44 -17.69 -12.82
CA LEU A 68 -1.86 -16.81 -13.82
C LEU A 68 -2.70 -15.52 -13.93
N PRO A 69 -2.08 -14.35 -14.18
CA PRO A 69 -2.80 -13.11 -14.45
C PRO A 69 -3.80 -13.23 -15.62
N HIS A 70 -3.43 -14.03 -16.63
CA HIS A 70 -4.27 -14.36 -17.79
C HIS A 70 -4.37 -15.88 -17.96
N PRO A 71 -5.25 -16.56 -17.20
CA PRO A 71 -5.27 -18.03 -17.14
C PRO A 71 -5.76 -18.69 -18.43
N HIS A 72 -6.33 -17.92 -19.35
CA HIS A 72 -6.79 -18.38 -20.67
C HIS A 72 -5.69 -18.28 -21.75
N LEU A 73 -4.53 -17.73 -21.43
CA LEU A 73 -3.40 -17.62 -22.35
C LEU A 73 -2.29 -18.60 -21.95
N PRO A 74 -1.55 -19.16 -22.91
CA PRO A 74 -0.31 -19.90 -22.61
C PRO A 74 0.66 -19.03 -21.80
N PRO A 75 1.39 -19.60 -20.81
CA PRO A 75 2.45 -18.87 -20.10
C PRO A 75 3.48 -18.26 -21.04
N GLY A 76 3.90 -17.02 -20.76
CA GLY A 76 4.85 -16.28 -21.60
C GLY A 76 4.25 -15.59 -22.82
N THR A 77 2.93 -15.65 -23.01
CA THR A 77 2.24 -14.81 -24.01
C THR A 77 2.46 -13.32 -23.70
N ASP A 78 2.98 -12.57 -24.67
CA ASP A 78 3.12 -11.11 -24.54
C ASP A 78 1.74 -10.45 -24.61
N SER A 79 1.26 -10.00 -23.45
CA SER A 79 -0.04 -9.33 -23.30
C SER A 79 0.05 -7.80 -23.36
N LEU A 80 1.26 -7.24 -23.46
CA LEU A 80 1.48 -5.78 -23.50
C LEU A 80 2.46 -5.42 -24.63
N PRO A 81 2.22 -5.85 -25.89
CA PRO A 81 3.17 -5.67 -26.99
C PRO A 81 3.43 -4.20 -27.35
N GLN A 82 2.61 -3.27 -26.86
CA GLN A 82 2.77 -1.82 -27.02
C GLN A 82 3.80 -1.21 -26.05
N ILE A 83 4.29 -1.95 -25.06
CA ILE A 83 5.25 -1.48 -24.06
C ILE A 83 6.62 -2.09 -24.36
N ASP A 84 7.53 -1.29 -24.93
CA ASP A 84 8.90 -1.75 -25.21
C ASP A 84 9.82 -1.71 -23.97
N HIS A 85 9.56 -0.78 -23.04
CA HIS A 85 10.42 -0.51 -21.88
C HIS A 85 9.62 -0.30 -20.61
N VAL A 86 10.00 -1.02 -19.55
CA VAL A 86 9.50 -0.80 -18.19
C VAL A 86 10.64 -0.23 -17.36
N VAL A 87 10.43 0.96 -16.81
CA VAL A 87 11.37 1.59 -15.86
C VAL A 87 10.74 1.54 -14.48
N VAL A 88 11.41 0.88 -13.54
CA VAL A 88 10.96 0.77 -12.15
C VAL A 88 11.77 1.75 -11.30
N LEU A 89 11.12 2.82 -10.84
CA LEU A 89 11.68 3.71 -9.83
C LEU A 89 11.27 3.20 -8.45
N MET A 90 12.25 2.88 -7.61
CA MET A 90 12.03 2.48 -6.23
C MET A 90 12.32 3.67 -5.31
N MET A 91 11.31 4.03 -4.51
CA MET A 91 11.43 5.03 -3.44
C MET A 91 11.42 4.32 -2.09
N GLU A 92 11.95 4.97 -1.06
CA GLU A 92 12.12 4.37 0.26
C GLU A 92 11.15 4.95 1.29
N ASN A 93 10.76 4.13 2.27
CA ASN A 93 10.24 4.49 3.59
C ASN A 93 9.11 5.54 3.70
N HIS A 94 8.14 5.51 2.78
CA HIS A 94 6.93 6.31 2.90
C HIS A 94 5.67 5.45 2.72
N SER A 95 4.71 5.59 3.65
CA SER A 95 3.42 4.92 3.57
C SER A 95 2.50 5.62 2.58
N PHE A 96 1.43 4.93 2.16
CA PHE A 96 0.42 5.53 1.30
C PHE A 96 -0.24 6.75 1.97
N ASP A 97 -0.61 6.66 3.25
CA ASP A 97 -1.28 7.76 3.97
C ASP A 97 -0.37 8.97 4.18
N ASP A 98 0.94 8.74 4.33
CA ASP A 98 1.93 9.81 4.43
C ASP A 98 2.00 10.62 3.12
N HIS A 99 2.06 9.97 1.95
CA HIS A 99 2.20 10.68 0.67
C HIS A 99 0.87 11.09 0.02
N PHE A 100 -0.14 10.23 0.10
CA PHE A 100 -1.37 10.34 -0.66
C PHE A 100 -2.63 10.29 0.21
N GLY A 101 -2.49 10.20 1.54
CA GLY A 101 -3.64 10.17 2.45
C GLY A 101 -4.57 11.37 2.28
N LYS A 102 -4.02 12.54 1.90
CA LYS A 102 -4.78 13.77 1.64
C LYS A 102 -5.21 13.98 0.17
N LEU A 103 -5.00 13.00 -0.70
CA LEU A 103 -5.33 13.10 -2.13
C LEU A 103 -6.84 13.28 -2.38
N GLY A 104 -7.70 12.78 -1.49
CA GLY A 104 -9.15 12.81 -1.66
C GLY A 104 -9.69 11.73 -2.61
N ARG A 105 -8.90 10.66 -2.82
CA ARG A 105 -9.23 9.49 -3.66
C ARG A 105 -8.71 8.23 -2.99
N GLY A 106 -9.44 7.12 -3.15
CA GLY A 106 -9.07 5.82 -2.58
C GLY A 106 -9.29 5.75 -1.07
N ASP A 107 -8.62 4.81 -0.42
CA ASP A 107 -8.74 4.53 1.02
C ASP A 107 -7.76 5.36 1.87
N GLY A 108 -7.57 6.63 1.51
CA GLY A 108 -6.70 7.55 2.26
C GLY A 108 -7.35 8.07 3.56
N LEU A 109 -6.75 9.11 4.15
CA LEU A 109 -7.24 9.73 5.38
C LEU A 109 -8.67 10.24 5.23
N ARG A 110 -9.50 9.93 6.22
CA ARG A 110 -10.83 10.49 6.37
C ARG A 110 -10.68 11.96 6.73
N VAL A 111 -11.47 12.83 6.11
CA VAL A 111 -11.43 14.26 6.37
C VAL A 111 -12.81 14.80 6.72
N ASN A 112 -12.85 15.85 7.55
CA ASN A 112 -14.07 16.60 7.84
C ASN A 112 -14.45 17.55 6.69
N GLY A 113 -15.54 18.31 6.86
CA GLY A 113 -16.01 19.29 5.87
C GLY A 113 -15.00 20.40 5.54
N ASP A 114 -14.09 20.69 6.46
CA ASP A 114 -13.00 21.66 6.30
C ASP A 114 -11.72 21.01 5.72
N GLY A 115 -11.77 19.72 5.39
CA GLY A 115 -10.64 18.98 4.84
C GLY A 115 -9.59 18.56 5.89
N GLN A 116 -9.85 18.69 7.18
CA GLN A 116 -8.91 18.26 8.22
C GLN A 116 -9.02 16.75 8.48
N PRO A 117 -7.90 16.02 8.67
CA PRO A 117 -7.93 14.59 8.99
C PRO A 117 -8.73 14.26 10.25
N LEU A 118 -9.40 13.11 10.22
CA LEU A 118 -10.17 12.55 11.32
C LEU A 118 -9.52 11.30 11.92
N ASP A 119 -8.52 10.74 11.27
CA ASP A 119 -7.79 9.57 11.73
C ASP A 119 -6.85 9.93 12.88
N TYR A 120 -6.80 9.05 13.88
CA TYR A 120 -6.04 9.26 15.09
C TYR A 120 -5.49 7.96 15.65
N ASN A 121 -4.50 8.08 16.53
CA ASN A 121 -3.88 6.97 17.22
C ASN A 121 -3.63 7.30 18.69
N PRO A 122 -3.76 6.34 19.62
CA PRO A 122 -3.47 6.56 21.02
C PRO A 122 -2.04 7.11 21.23
N ALA A 123 -1.90 8.22 21.94
CA ALA A 123 -0.59 8.81 22.20
C ALA A 123 0.23 7.95 23.19
N PRO A 124 1.56 7.92 23.10
CA PRO A 124 2.42 7.24 24.07
C PRO A 124 2.12 7.62 25.54
N LYS A 125 2.52 6.76 26.47
CA LYS A 125 2.54 7.11 27.90
C LYS A 125 3.84 7.87 28.20
N PRO A 126 3.85 8.85 29.13
CA PRO A 126 2.77 9.17 30.06
C PRO A 126 1.73 10.17 29.54
N GLU A 127 1.93 10.82 28.38
CA GLU A 127 1.00 11.86 27.88
C GLU A 127 -0.45 11.37 27.83
N GLY A 128 -0.67 10.16 27.29
CA GLY A 128 -2.02 9.62 27.12
C GLY A 128 -2.86 10.40 26.10
N GLY A 129 -4.13 10.00 25.92
CA GLY A 129 -5.00 10.60 24.89
C GLY A 129 -4.71 10.07 23.48
N PHE A 130 -4.86 10.93 22.48
CA PHE A 130 -4.77 10.59 21.06
C PHE A 130 -4.00 11.65 20.27
N ILE A 131 -3.32 11.21 19.20
CA ILE A 131 -2.67 12.03 18.19
C ILE A 131 -3.51 11.91 16.92
N LEU A 132 -4.07 13.03 16.46
CA LEU A 132 -4.68 13.13 15.13
C LEU A 132 -3.59 13.14 14.07
N SER A 133 -3.87 12.60 12.88
CA SER A 133 -2.99 12.78 11.73
C SER A 133 -2.80 14.27 11.45
N PHE A 134 -1.55 14.67 11.23
CA PHE A 134 -1.17 16.09 11.12
C PHE A 134 -0.27 16.34 9.90
N PRO A 135 -0.34 17.54 9.29
CA PRO A 135 0.54 17.88 8.19
C PRO A 135 1.99 17.98 8.68
N MET A 136 2.91 17.34 7.98
CA MET A 136 4.33 17.44 8.30
C MET A 136 4.80 18.90 8.17
N PRO A 137 5.64 19.41 9.09
CA PRO A 137 6.07 20.80 9.05
C PRO A 137 7.02 21.12 7.88
N ASN A 138 7.71 20.10 7.35
CA ASN A 138 8.64 20.20 6.24
C ASN A 138 8.66 18.87 5.47
N THR A 139 9.23 18.86 4.26
CA THR A 139 9.36 17.66 3.41
C THR A 139 10.56 16.78 3.74
N ALA A 140 11.33 17.12 4.78
CA ALA A 140 12.56 16.43 5.16
C ALA A 140 12.39 15.82 6.55
N THR A 141 11.96 14.56 6.60
CA THR A 141 11.79 13.85 7.87
C THR A 141 13.11 13.84 8.65
N PRO A 142 13.12 14.37 9.89
CA PRO A 142 14.34 14.35 10.71
C PRO A 142 14.86 12.93 10.94
N LEU A 143 16.19 12.78 11.01
CA LEU A 143 16.84 11.49 11.28
C LEU A 143 16.43 10.91 12.65
N ASP A 144 16.03 11.77 13.59
CA ASP A 144 15.54 11.45 14.92
C ASP A 144 14.01 11.44 15.02
N SER A 145 13.30 11.30 13.90
CA SER A 145 11.83 11.20 13.86
C SER A 145 11.27 10.00 14.64
N GLN A 146 12.13 9.04 15.00
CA GLN A 146 11.79 7.80 15.73
C GLN A 146 10.76 6.95 14.99
N ILE A 147 10.62 7.12 13.66
CA ILE A 147 9.70 6.31 12.87
C ILE A 147 10.27 4.89 12.71
N GLY A 148 9.65 3.93 13.38
CA GLY A 148 10.09 2.54 13.33
C GLY A 148 9.56 1.78 12.12
N GLN A 149 10.44 1.07 11.41
CA GLN A 149 10.14 0.32 10.17
C GLN A 149 10.57 -1.15 10.24
N SER A 150 10.94 -1.64 11.43
CA SER A 150 11.32 -3.05 11.60
C SER A 150 10.09 -3.95 11.48
N TRP A 151 10.29 -5.21 11.09
CA TRP A 151 9.22 -6.22 11.02
C TRP A 151 8.38 -6.27 12.30
N ASP A 152 9.04 -6.39 13.46
CA ASP A 152 8.36 -6.48 14.74
C ASP A 152 7.62 -5.18 15.06
N THR A 153 8.23 -4.02 14.80
CA THR A 153 7.59 -2.72 15.00
C THR A 153 6.34 -2.60 14.14
N SER A 154 6.40 -2.94 12.85
CA SER A 154 5.25 -2.85 11.95
C SER A 154 4.08 -3.73 12.39
N HIS A 155 4.34 -4.93 12.94
CA HIS A 155 3.29 -5.80 13.47
C HIS A 155 2.60 -5.22 14.69
N LEU A 156 3.38 -4.58 15.57
CA LEU A 156 2.84 -3.89 16.74
C LEU A 156 2.04 -2.65 16.34
N CYS A 157 2.46 -1.92 15.31
CA CYS A 157 1.73 -0.74 14.81
C CYS A 157 0.38 -1.12 14.18
N TRP A 158 0.36 -2.21 13.42
CA TRP A 158 -0.84 -2.78 12.83
C TRP A 158 -1.85 -3.25 13.90
N ASP A 159 -1.37 -3.66 15.08
CA ASP A 159 -2.16 -4.03 16.26
C ASP A 159 -3.35 -4.94 15.92
N HIS A 160 -3.04 -6.13 15.38
CA HIS A 160 -4.04 -7.14 15.01
C HIS A 160 -5.15 -6.63 14.07
N GLY A 161 -4.87 -5.58 13.28
CA GLY A 161 -5.79 -4.96 12.34
C GLY A 161 -6.60 -3.79 12.90
N SER A 162 -6.41 -3.41 14.15
CA SER A 162 -7.01 -2.20 14.72
C SER A 162 -6.32 -0.93 14.21
N ASN A 163 -5.06 -1.05 13.78
CA ASN A 163 -4.14 0.04 13.46
C ASN A 163 -3.97 1.06 14.59
N GLN A 164 -4.13 0.67 15.87
CA GLN A 164 -4.03 1.57 17.03
C GLN A 164 -2.62 1.63 17.67
N GLY A 165 -1.61 1.02 17.04
CA GLY A 165 -0.24 0.95 17.56
C GLY A 165 0.74 1.96 16.96
N PHE A 166 0.39 2.66 15.88
CA PHE A 166 1.32 3.52 15.12
C PHE A 166 2.01 4.59 15.98
N ALA A 167 1.25 5.46 16.67
CA ALA A 167 1.86 6.51 17.47
C ALA A 167 2.64 5.96 18.68
N ARG A 168 2.19 4.84 19.26
CA ARG A 168 2.82 4.23 20.44
C ARG A 168 4.10 3.47 20.11
N THR A 169 4.15 2.82 18.94
CA THR A 169 5.19 1.83 18.62
C THR A 169 6.01 2.22 17.40
N CYS A 170 5.39 2.77 16.36
CA CYS A 170 6.09 3.34 15.21
C CYS A 170 6.53 4.79 15.47
N GLY A 171 6.21 5.35 16.64
CA GLY A 171 6.57 6.71 17.03
C GLY A 171 5.51 7.75 16.63
N PRO A 172 5.37 8.87 17.37
CA PRO A 172 4.36 9.89 17.12
C PRO A 172 4.42 10.50 15.72
N ALA A 173 5.62 10.62 15.15
CA ALA A 173 5.83 11.19 13.81
C ALA A 173 5.23 10.32 12.68
N SER A 174 4.93 9.05 12.94
CA SER A 174 4.22 8.18 11.99
C SER A 174 2.79 8.63 11.67
N MET A 175 2.24 9.57 12.44
CA MET A 175 0.94 10.21 12.19
C MET A 175 1.03 11.41 11.24
N GLY A 176 2.24 11.76 10.79
CA GLY A 176 2.47 12.82 9.80
C GLY A 176 1.98 12.44 8.41
N HIS A 177 1.57 13.44 7.63
CA HIS A 177 1.31 13.30 6.21
C HIS A 177 1.71 14.56 5.43
N PHE A 178 1.94 14.39 4.14
CA PHE A 178 2.22 15.47 3.20
C PHE A 178 0.98 15.92 2.45
N THR A 179 0.92 17.21 2.17
CA THR A 179 -0.15 17.83 1.38
C THR A 179 0.23 18.01 -0.09
N LEU A 180 -0.76 18.40 -0.91
CA LEU A 180 -0.54 18.79 -2.31
C LEU A 180 0.53 19.87 -2.45
N GLU A 181 0.52 20.85 -1.56
CA GLU A 181 1.43 21.99 -1.59
C GLU A 181 2.88 21.55 -1.33
N GLN A 182 3.06 20.48 -0.56
CA GLN A 182 4.37 19.94 -0.20
C GLN A 182 4.90 18.96 -1.24
N LEU A 183 4.04 18.12 -1.81
CA LEU A 183 4.39 17.12 -2.83
C LEU A 183 3.64 17.32 -4.16
N PRO A 184 3.75 18.50 -4.80
CA PRO A 184 2.90 18.85 -5.95
C PRO A 184 3.12 17.93 -7.15
N PHE A 185 4.35 17.48 -7.37
CA PHE A 185 4.66 16.55 -8.47
C PHE A 185 3.92 15.22 -8.30
N TYR A 186 4.01 14.58 -7.13
CA TYR A 186 3.38 13.29 -6.87
C TYR A 186 1.86 13.37 -6.95
N TYR A 187 1.25 14.41 -6.35
CA TYR A 187 -0.18 14.64 -6.46
C TYR A 187 -0.62 14.90 -7.90
N SER A 188 0.19 15.59 -8.71
CA SER A 188 -0.14 15.85 -10.12
C SER A 188 -0.16 14.58 -10.97
N LEU A 189 0.65 13.58 -10.63
CA LEU A 189 0.64 12.27 -11.28
C LEU A 189 -0.58 11.46 -10.83
N ALA A 190 -0.88 11.46 -9.53
CA ALA A 190 -1.96 10.66 -8.96
C ALA A 190 -3.39 11.18 -9.25
N ARG A 191 -3.53 12.46 -9.58
CA ARG A 191 -4.82 13.09 -9.96
C ARG A 191 -5.26 12.84 -11.38
N ARG A 192 -4.42 12.23 -12.22
CA ARG A 192 -4.76 11.92 -13.62
C ARG A 192 -5.61 10.67 -13.74
#